data_AF-A0A7X1TT76-F1
#
_entry.id   AF-A0A7X1TT76-F1
#
_cell.length_a   1.000
_cell.length_b   1.000
_cell.length_c   1.000
_cell.angle_alpha   90.00
_cell.angle_beta   90.00
_cell.angle_gamma   90.00
#
_symmetry.space_group_name_H-M   'P 1'
#
loop_
_entity.id
_entity.type
_entity.pdbx_description
1 polymer ?
#
loop_
_entity_poly.entity_id
_entity_poly.type
_entity_poly.pdbx_seq_one_letter_code
_entity_poly.pdbx_strand_id
1 'polypeptide(L)'
;MLTLHGHYQVAPNKRLTILAEADQQPKGTLPTDIRALSEACAQNAGRCEVQVITQHGLMQGTLTEKKPRQLSRRLFEGHLAFLPRT
;
A
#
# COMPACT_ATOMS: atom_id res chain seq x y z
N MET A 1 10.94 -6.68 0.03
CA MET A 1 9.80 -6.45 -0.90
C MET A 1 8.60 -7.29 -0.49
N LEU A 2 7.47 -6.65 -0.19
CA LEU A 2 6.20 -7.28 0.24
C LEU A 2 5.23 -7.37 -0.95
N THR A 3 4.62 -8.53 -1.18
CA THR A 3 3.55 -8.65 -2.20
C THR A 3 2.20 -8.48 -1.52
N LEU A 4 1.36 -7.58 -2.03
CA LEU A 4 -0.02 -7.42 -1.57
C LEU A 4 -0.95 -8.18 -2.53
N HIS A 5 -1.92 -8.88 -1.97
CA HIS A 5 -2.81 -9.79 -2.70
C HIS A 5 -4.23 -9.23 -2.87
N GLY A 6 -4.55 -8.12 -2.20
CA GLY A 6 -5.79 -7.41 -2.38
C GLY A 6 -5.94 -6.75 -3.75
N HIS A 7 -7.17 -6.27 -4.02
CA HIS A 7 -7.47 -5.46 -5.19
C HIS A 7 -7.28 -3.98 -4.85
N TYR A 8 -6.19 -3.40 -5.34
CA TYR A 8 -5.83 -2.02 -5.07
C TYR A 8 -6.11 -1.13 -6.27
N GLN A 9 -6.77 0.00 -6.00
CA GLN A 9 -6.95 1.06 -6.98
C GLN A 9 -5.75 2.01 -6.91
N VAL A 10 -5.02 2.10 -8.01
CA VAL A 10 -3.93 3.07 -8.18
C VAL A 10 -4.48 4.26 -8.94
N ALA A 11 -4.28 5.46 -8.39
CA ALA A 11 -4.74 6.69 -9.03
C ALA A 11 -3.98 6.95 -10.35
N PRO A 12 -4.51 7.79 -11.27
CA PRO A 12 -3.88 8.06 -12.57
C PRO A 12 -2.44 8.62 -12.47
N ASN A 13 -2.12 9.31 -11.37
CA ASN A 13 -0.77 9.79 -11.06
C ASN A 13 0.16 8.69 -10.49
N LYS A 14 -0.26 7.42 -10.57
CA LYS A 14 0.43 6.24 -10.03
C LYS A 14 0.55 6.21 -8.51
N ARG A 15 -0.25 7.00 -7.80
CA ARG A 15 -0.28 6.98 -6.34
C ARG A 15 -1.19 5.86 -5.84
N LEU A 16 -0.69 5.06 -4.91
CA LEU A 16 -1.47 4.11 -4.14
C LEU A 16 -1.65 4.65 -2.72
N THR A 17 -2.88 4.58 -2.21
CA THR A 17 -3.22 4.90 -0.82
C THR A 17 -4.01 3.73 -0.22
N ILE A 18 -3.55 3.22 0.92
CA ILE A 18 -4.22 2.13 1.65
C ILE A 18 -4.56 2.65 3.05
N LEU A 19 -5.85 2.62 3.39
CA LEU A 19 -6.32 2.95 4.73
C LEU A 19 -6.21 1.70 5.63
N ALA A 20 -5.61 1.85 6.81
CA ALA A 20 -5.38 0.74 7.73
C ALA A 20 -6.56 0.50 8.70
N GLU A 21 -7.70 1.17 8.52
CA GLU A 21 -8.85 1.06 9.42
C GLU A 21 -9.90 0.06 8.94
N ALA A 22 -10.39 -0.77 9.86
CA ALA A 22 -11.33 -1.86 9.60
C ALA A 22 -12.65 -1.39 8.97
N ASP A 23 -13.18 -0.24 9.37
CA ASP A 23 -14.50 0.24 8.94
C ASP A 23 -14.52 0.94 7.57
N GLN A 24 -13.36 1.28 7.00
CA GLN A 24 -13.26 2.00 5.71
C GLN A 24 -12.18 1.44 4.80
N GLN A 25 -12.02 0.12 4.81
CA GLN A 25 -11.17 -0.54 3.82
C GLN A 25 -11.82 -0.41 2.44
N PRO A 26 -11.11 0.10 1.43
CA PRO A 26 -11.58 0.02 0.05
C PRO A 26 -11.88 -1.44 -0.29
N LYS A 27 -13.01 -1.70 -0.96
CA LYS A 27 -13.42 -3.05 -1.37
C LYS A 27 -12.24 -3.76 -2.04
N GLY A 28 -11.84 -4.90 -1.48
CA GLY A 28 -10.72 -5.70 -1.99
C GLY A 28 -9.40 -5.53 -1.24
N THR A 29 -9.31 -4.62 -0.26
CA THR A 29 -8.15 -4.59 0.66
C THR A 29 -8.26 -5.76 1.63
N LEU A 30 -7.17 -6.53 1.78
CA LEU A 30 -7.15 -7.66 2.69
C LEU A 30 -6.61 -7.23 4.08
N PRO A 31 -7.24 -7.63 5.19
CA PRO A 31 -6.71 -7.37 6.54
C PRO A 31 -5.30 -7.96 6.75
N THR A 32 -5.00 -9.08 6.07
CA THR A 32 -3.66 -9.70 6.07
C THR A 32 -2.60 -8.78 5.47
N ASP A 33 -2.94 -8.07 4.39
CA ASP A 33 -2.03 -7.15 3.72
C ASP A 33 -1.76 -5.92 4.58
N ILE A 34 -2.76 -5.41 5.30
CA ILE A 34 -2.56 -4.30 6.25
C ILE A 34 -1.63 -4.69 7.41
N ARG A 35 -1.78 -5.91 7.93
CA ARG A 35 -0.87 -6.44 8.96
C ARG A 35 0.54 -6.56 8.42
N ALA A 36 0.71 -7.17 7.25
CA ALA A 36 2.01 -7.34 6.61
C ALA A 36 2.67 -5.98 6.28
N LEU A 37 1.90 -5.00 5.80
CA LEU A 37 2.36 -3.62 5.58
C LEU A 37 2.82 -2.98 6.88
N SER A 38 2.06 -3.15 7.96
CA SER A 38 2.40 -2.60 9.27
C SER A 38 3.73 -3.13 9.79
N GLU A 39 3.95 -4.44 9.67
CA GLU A 39 5.19 -5.10 10.07
C GLU A 39 6.36 -4.69 9.19
N ALA A 40 6.19 -4.74 7.86
CA ALA A 40 7.23 -4.38 6.91
C ALA A 40 7.66 -2.92 7.02
N CYS A 41 6.70 -1.99 7.16
CA CYS A 41 7.00 -0.58 7.34
C CYS A 41 7.64 -0.30 8.72
N ALA A 42 7.22 -0.98 9.79
CA ALA A 42 7.84 -0.82 11.11
C ALA A 42 9.32 -1.25 11.14
N GLN A 43 9.66 -2.31 10.39
CA GLN A 43 11.05 -2.78 10.26
C GLN A 43 11.96 -1.85 9.45
N ASN A 44 11.37 -0.96 8.65
CA ASN A 44 12.08 -0.15 7.65
C ASN A 44 11.82 1.36 7.85
N ALA A 45 11.84 1.82 9.09
CA ALA A 45 11.68 3.24 9.46
C ALA A 45 10.44 3.91 8.86
N GLY A 46 9.33 3.17 8.76
CA GLY A 46 8.05 3.64 8.21
C GLY A 46 7.95 3.56 6.69
N ARG A 47 8.91 2.96 5.99
CA ARG A 47 8.88 2.74 4.53
C ARG A 47 8.75 1.26 4.23
N CYS A 48 7.95 0.86 3.26
CA CYS A 48 7.85 -0.54 2.86
C CYS A 48 7.78 -0.64 1.34
N GLU A 49 8.69 -1.43 0.77
CA GLU A 49 8.66 -1.77 -0.64
C GLU A 49 7.55 -2.78 -0.90
N VAL A 50 6.68 -2.47 -1.85
CA VAL A 50 5.52 -3.28 -2.18
C VAL A 50 5.48 -3.63 -3.66
N GLN A 51 4.89 -4.78 -3.94
CA GLN A 51 4.41 -5.18 -5.24
C GLN A 51 2.91 -5.43 -5.14
N VAL A 52 2.14 -4.89 -6.08
CA VAL A 52 0.68 -4.99 -6.13
C VAL A 52 0.21 -5.46 -7.50
N ILE A 53 -0.79 -6.32 -7.49
CA ILE A 53 -1.54 -6.67 -8.70
C ILE A 53 -2.66 -5.65 -8.86
N THR A 54 -2.65 -4.93 -9.98
CA THR A 54 -3.69 -3.97 -10.35
C THR A 54 -4.42 -4.44 -11.59
N GLN A 55 -5.56 -3.83 -11.91
CA GLN A 55 -6.27 -4.07 -13.17
C GLN A 55 -5.42 -3.75 -14.43
N HIS A 56 -4.34 -2.98 -14.28
CA HIS A 56 -3.43 -2.61 -15.37
C HIS A 56 -2.18 -3.49 -15.45
N GLY A 57 -2.03 -4.44 -14.51
CA GLY A 57 -0.86 -5.32 -14.38
C GLY A 57 -0.13 -5.14 -13.05
N LEU A 58 1.02 -5.80 -12.94
CA LEU A 58 1.87 -5.72 -11.75
C LEU A 58 2.56 -4.35 -11.68
N MET A 59 2.46 -3.72 -10.50
CA MET A 59 3.18 -2.49 -10.18
C MET A 59 4.00 -2.69 -8.90
N GLN A 60 5.10 -1.96 -8.79
CA GLN A 60 5.98 -1.96 -7.62
C GLN A 60 6.35 -0.54 -7.20
N GLY A 61 6.68 -0.36 -5.93
CA GLY A 61 7.19 0.92 -5.42
C GLY A 61 7.33 0.91 -3.91
N THR A 62 7.46 2.08 -3.32
CA THR A 62 7.63 2.23 -1.87
C THR A 62 6.43 2.95 -1.29
N LEU A 63 5.76 2.32 -0.33
CA LEU A 63 4.77 2.99 0.52
C LEU A 63 5.45 3.53 1.76
N THR A 64 4.97 4.65 2.25
CA THR A 64 5.35 5.22 3.54
C THR A 64 4.12 5.23 4.43
N GLU A 65 4.31 4.78 5.65
CA GLU A 65 3.31 4.87 6.69
C GLU A 65 3.19 6.33 7.16
N LYS A 66 1.98 6.88 7.05
CA LYS A 66 1.63 8.19 7.60
C LYS A 66 0.73 8.01 8.82
N LYS A 67 1.23 8.49 9.97
CA LYS A 67 0.51 8.64 11.23
C LYS A 67 0.31 10.13 11.51
N PRO A 68 -0.79 10.74 11.06
CA PRO A 68 -1.03 12.16 11.33
C PRO A 68 -1.24 12.40 12.83
N ARG A 69 -0.63 13.48 13.34
CA ARG A 69 -0.42 13.73 14.78
C ARG A 69 -1.70 13.98 15.60
N GLN A 70 -2.86 14.15 14.99
CA GLN A 70 -4.13 14.35 15.70
C GLN A 70 -5.27 13.71 14.91
N LEU A 71 -5.96 12.74 15.55
CA LEU A 71 -7.28 12.22 15.16
C LEU A 71 -7.42 11.57 13.78
N SER A 72 -6.34 11.39 13.01
CA SER A 72 -6.46 10.90 11.64
C SER A 72 -5.87 9.49 11.45
N ARG A 73 -6.61 8.75 10.63
CA ARG A 73 -6.46 7.32 10.38
C ARG A 73 -5.06 6.97 9.89
N ARG A 74 -4.51 5.86 10.36
CA ARG A 74 -3.23 5.34 9.84
C ARG A 74 -3.42 4.97 8.37
N LEU A 75 -2.54 5.50 7.51
CA LEU A 75 -2.58 5.24 6.08
C LEU A 75 -1.19 4.92 5.55
N PHE A 76 -1.13 4.14 4.49
CA PHE A 76 0.07 3.89 3.72
C PHE A 76 -0.08 4.57 2.37
N GLU A 77 0.88 5.39 1.96
CA GLU A 77 0.86 5.98 0.63
C GLU A 77 2.21 5.92 -0.07
N GLY A 78 2.18 5.87 -1.39
CA GLY A 78 3.38 5.95 -2.20
C GLY A 78 3.09 5.96 -3.69
N HIS A 79 4.14 6.13 -4.48
CA HIS A 79 4.06 6.04 -5.93
C HIS A 79 4.55 4.68 -6.40
N LEU A 80 3.85 4.13 -7.39
CA LEU A 80 4.17 2.85 -7.99
C LEU A 80 4.57 3.03 -9.45
N ALA A 81 5.33 2.09 -9.98
CA ALA A 81 5.67 1.98 -11.38
C ALA A 81 5.36 0.57 -11.88
N PHE A 82 5.01 0.44 -13.15
CA PHE A 82 4.95 -0.87 -13.78
C PHE A 82 6.31 -1.53 -13.73
N LEU A 83 6.35 -2.84 -13.52
CA LEU A 83 7.61 -3.57 -13.64
C LEU A 83 8.16 -3.43 -15.07
N PRO A 84 9.48 -3.30 -15.23
CA PRO A 84 10.09 -3.34 -16.55
C PRO A 84 9.75 -4.69 -17.20
N ARG A 85 9.30 -4.65 -18.45
CA ARG A 85 9.15 -5.87 -19.25
C ARG A 85 10.57 -6.36 -19.55
N THR A 86 10.98 -7.44 -18.88
CA THR A 86 12.18 -8.21 -19.22
C THR A 86 11.97 -8.92 -20.54
#